data_AF-A0ABD3JQB9-F1
#
_entry.id   AF-A0ABD3JQB9-F1
#
_cell.length_a   1.000
_cell.length_b   1.000
_cell.length_c   1.000
_cell.angle_alpha   90.00
_cell.angle_beta   90.00
_cell.angle_gamma   90.00
#
_symmetry.space_group_name_H-M   'P 1'
#
loop_
_entity.id
_entity.type
_entity.pdbx_description
1 polymer ?
#
loop_
_entity_poly.entity_id
_entity_poly.type
_entity_poly.pdbx_seq_one_letter_code
_entity_poly.pdbx_strand_id
1 'polypeptide(L)'
;MECASFRDQWNATFILAEEDHTLANALRFTLNQDPQVIFCGYSIPHPSDAQVNVRVQTTEKVARDVLKDAGQHLMLRCQHIRGTFDKAVDNFRTKNPPDDHPSQNMDSD
;
A
#
# COMPACT_ATOMS: atom_id res chain seq x y z
N MET A 1 5.34 -21.85 -4.63
CA MET A 1 5.11 -23.22 -4.09
C MET A 1 4.77 -23.05 -2.61
N GLU A 2 3.49 -23.19 -2.23
CA GLU A 2 3.02 -22.94 -0.86
C GLU A 2 3.46 -24.10 0.05
N CYS A 3 4.53 -23.94 0.83
CA CYS A 3 4.82 -24.82 1.97
C CYS A 3 3.99 -24.36 3.19
N ALA A 4 2.67 -24.48 3.12
CA ALA A 4 1.80 -24.31 4.27
C ALA A 4 1.46 -25.70 4.82
N SER A 5 2.02 -26.04 5.99
CA SER A 5 1.52 -27.20 6.74
C SER A 5 0.04 -26.93 7.06
N PHE A 6 -0.83 -27.92 6.87
CA PHE A 6 -2.29 -27.84 7.02
C PHE A 6 -2.77 -27.45 8.44
N ARG A 7 -1.86 -27.17 9.38
CA ARG A 7 -2.14 -27.10 10.82
C ARG A 7 -2.28 -25.69 11.41
N ASP A 8 -1.79 -24.64 10.74
CA ASP A 8 -1.79 -23.28 11.30
C ASP A 8 -2.52 -22.28 10.39
N GLN A 9 -3.86 -22.25 10.47
CA GLN A 9 -4.68 -21.34 9.64
C GLN A 9 -4.58 -19.87 10.09
N TRP A 10 -4.29 -19.64 11.36
CA TRP A 10 -4.16 -18.32 11.99
C TRP A 10 -2.70 -17.80 12.00
N ASN A 11 -1.72 -18.60 11.55
CA ASN A 11 -0.32 -18.20 11.52
C ASN A 11 0.31 -18.61 10.18
N ALA A 12 0.51 -17.62 9.29
CA ALA A 12 1.02 -17.89 7.95
C ALA A 12 2.11 -16.89 7.56
N THR A 13 3.08 -17.38 6.77
CA THR A 13 4.01 -16.54 6.02
C THR A 13 3.58 -16.56 4.56
N PHE A 14 3.30 -15.38 4.01
CA PHE A 14 2.99 -15.18 2.60
C PHE A 14 4.22 -14.65 1.89
N ILE A 15 4.52 -15.20 0.71
CA ILE A 15 5.59 -14.71 -0.15
C ILE A 15 4.95 -13.90 -1.26
N LEU A 16 5.27 -12.62 -1.33
CA LEU A 16 4.87 -11.74 -2.41
C LEU A 16 6.06 -11.64 -3.37
N ALA A 17 5.88 -12.17 -4.59
CA ALA A 17 6.88 -12.09 -5.63
C ALA A 17 6.78 -10.75 -6.37
N GLU A 18 7.92 -10.25 -6.84
CA GLU A 18 8.08 -8.99 -7.58
C GLU A 18 7.64 -7.75 -6.81
N GLU A 19 7.63 -7.83 -5.48
CA GLU A 19 7.27 -6.74 -4.58
C GLU A 19 8.46 -6.35 -3.69
N ASP A 20 8.39 -5.17 -3.09
CA ASP A 20 9.46 -4.61 -2.26
C ASP A 20 8.93 -3.95 -0.97
N HIS A 21 9.78 -3.13 -0.34
CA HIS A 21 9.44 -2.39 0.87
C HIS A 21 8.20 -1.49 0.72
N THR A 22 7.87 -1.05 -0.50
CA THR A 22 6.77 -0.13 -0.77
C THR A 22 5.44 -0.75 -0.39
N LEU A 23 5.09 -1.88 -1.02
CA LEU A 23 3.85 -2.59 -0.72
C LEU A 23 3.91 -3.22 0.67
N ALA A 24 5.06 -3.81 1.03
CA ALA A 24 5.19 -4.54 2.29
C ALA A 24 5.01 -3.64 3.52
N ASN A 25 5.57 -2.42 3.50
CA ASN A 25 5.42 -1.48 4.60
C ASN A 25 3.99 -0.93 4.68
N ALA A 26 3.35 -0.65 3.54
CA ALA A 26 1.96 -0.21 3.50
C ALA A 26 0.99 -1.27 4.04
N LEU A 27 1.20 -2.54 3.67
CA LEU A 27 0.46 -3.68 4.20
C LEU A 27 0.71 -3.87 5.70
N ARG A 28 1.97 -3.83 6.15
CA ARG A 28 2.32 -3.91 7.57
C ARG A 28 1.59 -2.84 8.38
N PHE A 29 1.56 -1.60 7.89
CA PHE A 29 0.87 -0.52 8.58
C PHE A 29 -0.63 -0.82 8.71
N THR A 30 -1.26 -1.24 7.60
CA THR A 30 -2.70 -1.52 7.58
C THR A 30 -3.08 -2.72 8.47
N LEU A 31 -2.26 -3.78 8.46
CA LEU A 31 -2.44 -4.97 9.31
C LEU A 31 -2.30 -4.64 10.80
N ASN A 32 -1.36 -3.77 11.19
CA ASN A 32 -1.19 -3.35 12.58
C ASN A 32 -2.36 -2.51 13.12
N GLN A 33 -3.24 -1.98 12.25
CA GLN A 33 -4.44 -1.27 12.70
C GLN A 33 -5.61 -2.22 12.99
N ASP A 34 -5.52 -3.48 12.56
CA ASP A 34 -6.58 -4.47 12.78
C ASP A 34 -6.41 -5.11 14.17
N PRO A 35 -7.39 -4.99 15.08
CA PRO A 35 -7.32 -5.60 16.41
C PRO A 35 -7.29 -7.15 16.39
N GLN A 36 -7.63 -7.77 15.25
CA GLN A 36 -7.59 -9.23 15.08
C GLN A 36 -6.16 -9.76 14.85
N VAL A 37 -5.20 -8.87 14.54
CA VAL A 37 -3.80 -9.21 14.27
C VAL A 37 -3.00 -9.11 15.56
N ILE A 38 -2.40 -10.22 15.96
CA ILE A 38 -1.50 -10.30 17.13
C ILE A 38 -0.09 -9.87 16.73
N PHE A 39 0.34 -10.30 15.54
CA PHE A 39 1.67 -10.00 15.04
C PHE A 39 1.65 -9.87 13.52
N CYS A 40 2.28 -8.81 13.02
CA CYS A 40 2.64 -8.72 11.61
C CYS A 40 4.05 -8.17 11.42
N GLY A 41 4.73 -8.68 10.39
CA GLY A 41 6.06 -8.25 10.03
C GLY A 41 6.41 -8.68 8.62
N TYR A 42 7.38 -8.02 8.01
CA TYR A 42 7.90 -8.44 6.72
C TYR A 42 9.43 -8.48 6.73
N SER A 43 10.00 -9.34 5.90
CA SER A 43 11.44 -9.40 5.66
C SER A 43 11.72 -9.67 4.19
N ILE A 44 12.79 -9.05 3.69
CA ILE A 44 13.35 -9.35 2.37
C ILE A 44 14.52 -10.30 2.62
N PRO A 45 14.50 -11.53 2.10
CA PRO A 45 15.53 -12.53 2.38
C PRO A 45 16.90 -12.09 1.85
N HIS A 46 16.93 -11.47 0.67
CA HIS A 46 18.14 -10.93 0.06
C HIS A 46 17.80 -9.75 -0.85
N PRO A 47 18.58 -8.64 -0.87
CA PRO A 47 18.29 -7.47 -1.71
C PRO A 47 18.24 -7.74 -3.22
N SER A 48 18.90 -8.81 -3.68
CA SER A 48 18.87 -9.21 -5.10
C SER A 48 17.63 -10.02 -5.50
N ASP A 49 16.87 -10.53 -4.53
CA ASP A 49 15.63 -11.25 -4.79
C ASP A 49 14.46 -10.30 -4.62
N ALA A 50 13.70 -10.07 -5.69
CA ALA A 50 12.47 -9.29 -5.66
C ALA A 50 11.33 -10.12 -5.03
N GLN A 51 11.48 -10.49 -3.76
CA GLN A 51 10.48 -11.26 -3.01
C GLN A 51 10.42 -10.76 -1.56
N VAL A 52 9.21 -10.58 -1.05
CA VAL A 52 8.99 -10.20 0.35
C VAL A 52 8.21 -11.27 1.09
N ASN A 53 8.71 -11.65 2.25
CA ASN A 53 8.05 -12.56 3.17
C ASN A 53 7.24 -11.76 4.18
N VAL A 54 5.92 -11.86 4.14
CA VAL A 54 4.99 -11.21 5.09
C VAL A 54 4.47 -12.26 6.06
N ARG A 55 4.81 -12.14 7.34
CA ARG A 55 4.29 -12.98 8.43
C ARG A 55 3.06 -12.32 9.03
N VAL A 56 1.95 -13.06 9.12
CA VAL A 56 0.72 -12.62 9.77
C VAL A 56 0.29 -13.67 10.78
N GLN A 57 0.04 -13.21 12.01
CA GLN A 57 -0.51 -14.02 13.10
C GLN A 57 -1.77 -13.34 13.61
N THR A 58 -2.86 -14.10 13.64
CA THR A 58 -4.20 -13.67 14.04
C THR A 58 -4.66 -14.50 15.23
N THR A 59 -5.69 -14.03 15.94
CA THR A 59 -6.23 -14.75 17.09
C THR A 59 -7.07 -15.95 16.66
N GLU A 60 -8.14 -15.72 15.89
CA GLU A 60 -9.13 -16.76 15.55
C GLU A 60 -9.47 -16.80 14.05
N LYS A 61 -9.20 -15.73 13.32
CA LYS A 61 -9.54 -15.64 11.89
C LYS A 61 -8.40 -16.17 11.02
N VAL A 62 -8.73 -16.74 9.87
CA VAL A 62 -7.74 -17.24 8.91
C VAL A 62 -6.85 -16.08 8.44
N ALA A 63 -5.53 -16.23 8.58
CA ALA A 63 -4.56 -15.18 8.27
C ALA A 63 -4.63 -14.71 6.80
N ARG A 64 -5.01 -15.63 5.88
CA ARG A 64 -5.22 -15.32 4.46
C ARG A 64 -6.34 -14.31 4.24
N ASP A 65 -7.43 -14.44 4.99
CA ASP A 65 -8.59 -13.56 4.84
C ASP A 65 -8.31 -12.19 5.45
N VAL A 66 -7.65 -12.15 6.61
CA VAL A 66 -7.19 -10.89 7.22
C VAL A 66 -6.22 -10.14 6.30
N LEU A 67 -5.32 -10.85 5.62
CA LEU A 67 -4.42 -10.23 4.64
C LEU A 67 -5.20 -9.63 3.44
N LYS A 68 -6.22 -10.32 2.94
CA LYS A 68 -7.08 -9.80 1.85
C LYS A 68 -7.85 -8.57 2.29
N ASP A 69 -8.46 -8.61 3.47
CA ASP A 69 -9.21 -7.49 4.05
C ASP A 69 -8.30 -6.27 4.23
N ALA A 70 -7.07 -6.47 4.73
CA ALA A 70 -6.07 -5.41 4.83
C ALA A 70 -5.71 -4.82 3.45
N GLY A 71 -5.58 -5.64 2.41
CA GLY A 71 -5.38 -5.17 1.03
C GLY A 71 -6.53 -4.31 0.52
N GLN A 72 -7.78 -4.73 0.76
CA GLN A 72 -8.97 -3.97 0.38
C GLN A 72 -9.05 -2.63 1.14
N HIS A 73 -8.75 -2.63 2.44
CA HIS A 73 -8.69 -1.41 3.24
C HIS A 73 -7.61 -0.45 2.73
N LEU A 74 -6.45 -0.95 2.33
CA LEU A 74 -5.39 -0.13 1.75
C LEU A 74 -5.86 0.52 0.43
N MET A 75 -6.51 -0.25 -0.45
CA MET A 75 -7.08 0.28 -1.70
C MET A 75 -8.09 1.40 -1.43
N LEU A 76 -9.00 1.20 -0.47
CA LEU A 76 -10.00 2.22 -0.10
C LEU A 76 -9.35 3.50 0.45
N ARG A 77 -8.29 3.38 1.27
CA ARG A 77 -7.52 4.54 1.74
C ARG A 77 -6.88 5.29 0.58
N CYS A 78 -6.24 4.59 -0.37
CA CYS A 78 -5.64 5.21 -1.55
C CYS A 78 -6.69 5.95 -2.39
N GLN A 79 -7.88 5.37 -2.58
CA GLN A 79 -9.00 6.03 -3.27
C GLN A 79 -9.45 7.31 -2.54
N HIS A 80 -9.57 7.25 -1.22
CA HIS A 80 -9.95 8.41 -0.41
C HIS A 80 -8.91 9.54 -0.47
N ILE A 81 -7.62 9.19 -0.35
CA ILE A 81 -6.51 10.16 -0.44
C ILE A 81 -6.52 10.84 -1.80
N ARG A 82 -6.61 10.07 -2.89
CA ARG A 82 -6.68 10.61 -4.25
C ARG A 82 -7.87 11.55 -4.43
N GLY A 83 -9.07 11.12 -4.04
CA GLY A 83 -10.27 11.97 -4.17
C GLY A 83 -10.21 13.25 -3.33
N THR A 84 -9.53 13.22 -2.19
CA THR A 84 -9.32 14.42 -1.35
C THR A 84 -8.28 15.34 -1.96
N PHE A 85 -7.20 14.76 -2.52
CA PHE A 85 -6.15 15.48 -3.20
C PHE A 85 -6.67 16.17 -4.47
N ASP A 86 -7.43 15.46 -5.31
CA ASP A 86 -8.01 16.03 -6.53
C ASP A 86 -8.92 17.22 -6.22
N LYS A 87 -9.78 17.10 -5.20
CA LYS A 87 -10.60 18.22 -4.71
C LYS A 87 -9.75 19.39 -4.22
N ALA A 88 -8.67 19.13 -3.50
CA ALA A 88 -7.77 20.19 -3.02
C ALA A 88 -7.06 20.90 -4.18
N VAL A 89 -6.65 20.16 -5.21
CA VAL A 89 -6.02 20.69 -6.43
C VAL A 89 -7.02 21.53 -7.23
N ASP A 90 -8.25 21.08 -7.41
CA ASP A 90 -9.28 21.85 -8.12
C ASP A 90 -9.64 23.13 -7.36
N ASN A 91 -9.74 23.06 -6.03
CA ASN A 91 -9.93 24.23 -5.18
C ASN A 91 -8.75 25.21 -5.25
N PHE A 92 -7.53 24.73 -5.46
CA PHE A 92 -6.35 25.58 -5.63
C PHE A 92 -6.34 26.26 -6.99
N ARG A 93 -6.60 25.51 -8.07
CA ARG A 93 -6.67 26.02 -9.46
C ARG A 93 -7.77 27.06 -9.65
N THR A 94 -8.91 26.90 -8.99
CA THR A 94 -10.01 27.89 -9.04
C THR A 94 -9.68 29.19 -8.31
N LYS A 95 -8.84 29.14 -7.26
CA LYS A 95 -8.41 30.33 -6.50
C LYS A 95 -7.20 31.02 -7.12
N ASN A 96 -6.32 30.27 -7.78
CA ASN A 96 -5.13 30.75 -8.47
C ASN A 96 -5.25 30.38 -9.96
N PRO A 97 -6.08 31.12 -10.73
CA PRO A 97 -6.10 30.93 -12.17
C PRO A 97 -4.69 31.12 -12.72
N PRO A 98 -4.28 30.36 -13.75
CA PRO A 98 -2.98 30.55 -14.37
C PRO A 98 -2.87 31.99 -14.87
N ASP A 99 -1.81 32.68 -14.49
CA ASP A 99 -1.47 33.99 -15.05
C ASP A 99 -1.29 33.82 -16.56
N ASP A 100 -2.24 34.35 -17.34
CA ASP A 100 -2.13 34.48 -18.78
C ASP A 100 -1.15 35.63 -19.08
N HIS A 101 0.12 35.43 -18.73
CA HIS A 101 1.18 36.28 -19.25
C HIS A 101 1.51 35.75 -20.64
N PRO A 102 1.16 36.48 -21.73
CA PRO A 102 1.55 36.08 -23.06
C PRO A 102 3.07 35.99 -23.08
N SER A 103 3.59 34.78 -23.33
CA SER A 103 4.99 34.58 -23.65
C SER A 103 5.32 35.48 -24.83
N GLN A 104 5.97 36.61 -24.56
CA GLN A 104 6.54 37.45 -25.60
C GLN A 104 7.54 36.56 -26.33
N ASN A 105 7.18 36.14 -27.54
CA ASN A 105 8.10 35.51 -28.48
C ASN A 105 9.24 36.51 -28.70
N MET A 106 10.37 36.29 -28.04
CA MET A 106 11.62 36.96 -28.36
C MET A 106 12.19 36.33 -29.64
N ASP A 107 11.48 36.50 -30.75
CA ASP A 107 12.01 36.31 -32.09
C ASP A 107 12.35 37.70 -32.64
N SER A 108 13.53 38.22 -32.32
CA SER A 108 14.17 39.35 -33.00
C SER A 108 15.66 39.41 -32.62
N ASP A 109 16.50 38.68 -33.36
CA ASP A 109 17.66 39.17 -34.14
C ASP A 109 18.56 38.02 -34.60
#